data_AF-A0A5Q0H3N1-F1
#
_entry.id   AF-A0A5Q0H3N1-F1
#
_cell.length_a   1.000
_cell.length_b   1.000
_cell.length_c   1.000
_cell.angle_alpha   90.00
_cell.angle_beta   90.00
_cell.angle_gamma   90.00
#
_symmetry.space_group_name_H-M   'P 1'
#
loop_
_entity.id
_entity.type
_entity.pdbx_description
1 polymer ?
#
loop_
_entity_poly.entity_id
_entity_poly.type
_entity_poly.pdbx_seq_one_letter_code
_entity_poly.pdbx_strand_id
1 'polypeptide(L)'
;MSSGLARVAHLLSALLLGVATAGTAHADPVAPAAWLWTSMGTPGEVEAVERIGAVSIVDASTSTEVPYVFVRGSDGNLWGNWPDGNSWIWSNLGAPAGGIVGGVGVAGIKNSTTGPDRPYAYVLGADGNMWVHELTGNTSTWTNRRRPGVGIAAGLGVVEIKDTPSSSERSYAFVLGQDGNVWVHEWIGNGWTWTNQGRPEQGAAGRTILGAAGTTRVRDSATYAERPHAFVRVDDGNLWLIKRTRSGWTWTDLGRPAGGIAGPVDAITLRGATAAADRPQVFVRGGDGDLWLTQWTGSAWTWTDQGRPAGGRVVDRVGAVSVQDSPSTPQRPYAFVRGEDGEMWVNEWTGSAWTWTNQGMVPEGGVEGIGVTTAKDSPSASQRPHAFIRTSVGGLALCWWG
;
A
#
# COMPACT_ATOMS: atom_id res chain seq x y z
N MET A 1 32.26 -79.21 26.00
CA MET A 1 32.41 -78.27 27.12
C MET A 1 32.92 -76.96 26.55
N SER A 2 32.12 -75.91 26.72
CA SER A 2 32.34 -74.50 26.34
C SER A 2 33.71 -73.99 26.83
N SER A 3 34.36 -73.00 26.23
CA SER A 3 33.82 -71.67 25.89
C SER A 3 34.74 -70.92 24.92
N GLY A 4 34.13 -70.12 24.04
CA GLY A 4 34.81 -69.14 23.20
C GLY A 4 35.13 -67.85 23.97
N LEU A 5 36.22 -67.19 23.59
CA LEU A 5 36.60 -65.86 24.06
C LEU A 5 36.84 -64.97 22.84
N ALA A 6 36.02 -63.93 22.73
CA ALA A 6 36.12 -62.86 21.76
C ALA A 6 37.24 -61.88 22.14
N ARG A 7 38.03 -61.45 21.15
CA ARG A 7 39.04 -60.39 21.30
C ARG A 7 38.37 -59.02 21.15
N VAL A 8 38.57 -58.18 22.16
CA VAL A 8 38.28 -56.73 22.14
C VAL A 8 39.46 -56.02 21.49
N ALA A 9 39.21 -55.20 20.46
CA ALA A 9 40.19 -54.28 19.89
C ALA A 9 39.98 -52.87 20.49
N HIS A 10 41.03 -52.30 21.08
CA HIS A 10 41.14 -50.88 21.40
C HIS A 10 41.88 -50.17 20.26
N LEU A 11 41.32 -49.08 19.76
CA LEU A 11 42.01 -48.12 18.89
C LEU A 11 42.01 -46.76 19.57
N LEU A 12 43.20 -46.30 19.95
CA LEU A 12 43.48 -44.93 20.34
C LEU A 12 43.22 -44.00 19.15
N SER A 13 42.49 -42.90 19.36
CA SER A 13 42.46 -41.77 18.44
C SER A 13 43.00 -40.53 19.14
N ALA A 14 43.97 -39.89 18.48
CA ALA A 14 44.69 -38.71 18.93
C ALA A 14 43.79 -37.47 18.90
N LEU A 15 43.89 -36.64 19.94
CA LEU A 15 43.21 -35.36 20.08
C LEU A 15 44.03 -34.28 19.34
N LEU A 16 43.53 -33.74 18.24
CA LEU A 16 44.06 -32.53 17.60
C LEU A 16 43.23 -31.34 18.08
N LEU A 17 43.81 -30.45 18.90
CA LEU A 17 43.20 -29.17 19.24
C LEU A 17 43.29 -28.22 18.03
N GLY A 18 42.19 -28.05 17.32
CA GLY A 18 41.96 -26.91 16.44
C GLY A 18 41.26 -25.79 17.21
N VAL A 19 41.91 -24.65 17.39
CA VAL A 19 41.29 -23.42 17.87
C VAL A 19 40.41 -22.88 16.74
N ALA A 20 39.09 -23.11 16.82
CA ALA A 20 38.12 -22.41 15.99
C ALA A 20 37.73 -21.11 16.69
N THR A 21 38.05 -19.97 16.07
CA THR A 21 37.46 -18.68 16.42
C THR A 21 35.94 -18.76 16.22
N ALA A 22 35.18 -18.50 17.27
CA ALA A 22 33.73 -18.45 17.23
C ALA A 22 33.27 -17.32 16.29
N GLY A 23 32.94 -17.67 15.04
CA GLY A 23 32.01 -16.88 14.24
C GLY A 23 30.63 -17.04 14.86
N THR A 24 30.00 -15.94 15.23
CA THR A 24 28.61 -15.92 15.69
C THR A 24 27.72 -16.53 14.61
N ALA A 25 27.33 -17.80 14.80
CA ALA A 25 26.33 -18.44 13.98
C ALA A 25 25.02 -17.65 14.12
N HIS A 26 24.56 -17.11 13.00
CA HIS A 26 23.18 -16.67 12.82
C HIS A 26 22.30 -17.87 13.19
N ALA A 27 21.39 -17.70 14.15
CA ALA A 27 20.42 -18.73 14.48
C ALA A 27 19.64 -19.12 13.22
N ASP A 28 19.53 -20.42 12.97
CA ASP A 28 18.70 -20.99 11.91
C ASP A 28 17.22 -20.57 12.10
N PRO A 29 16.48 -20.42 10.99
CA PRO A 29 15.21 -19.72 10.97
C PRO A 29 14.10 -20.54 11.63
N VAL A 30 13.26 -19.85 12.39
CA VAL A 30 11.87 -20.24 12.63
C VAL A 30 11.26 -20.72 11.29
N ALA A 31 10.51 -21.82 11.30
CA ALA A 31 9.80 -22.31 10.11
C ALA A 31 9.20 -21.12 9.33
N PRO A 32 9.35 -21.07 7.98
CA PRO A 32 8.87 -19.91 7.23
C PRO A 32 7.38 -19.78 7.53
N ALA A 33 7.00 -18.63 8.10
CA ALA A 33 5.61 -18.38 8.42
C ALA A 33 4.77 -18.55 7.15
N ALA A 34 3.63 -19.24 7.27
CA ALA A 34 2.81 -19.59 6.12
C ALA A 34 1.89 -18.42 5.76
N TRP A 35 1.61 -18.26 4.47
CA TRP A 35 0.54 -17.39 4.03
C TRP A 35 -0.81 -18.02 4.38
N LEU A 36 -1.70 -17.19 4.92
CA LEU A 36 -3.01 -17.60 5.40
C LEU A 36 -4.09 -16.82 4.67
N TRP A 37 -5.21 -17.50 4.47
CA TRP A 37 -6.45 -16.90 3.99
C TRP A 37 -7.48 -16.85 5.11
N THR A 38 -8.07 -15.67 5.28
CA THR A 38 -9.19 -15.46 6.20
C THR A 38 -10.33 -14.82 5.42
N SER A 39 -11.52 -15.44 5.43
CA SER A 39 -12.74 -14.78 4.94
C SER A 39 -13.16 -13.73 5.95
N MET A 40 -13.38 -12.50 5.48
CA MET A 40 -13.94 -11.42 6.30
C MET A 40 -15.47 -11.38 6.16
N GLY A 41 -16.07 -12.23 5.32
CA GLY A 41 -17.49 -12.16 4.99
C GLY A 41 -17.90 -10.85 4.30
N THR A 42 -19.20 -10.56 4.34
CA THR A 42 -19.81 -9.36 3.78
C THR A 42 -19.94 -8.23 4.82
N PRO A 43 -19.91 -6.96 4.39
CA PRO A 43 -20.31 -5.82 5.23
C PRO A 43 -21.77 -5.95 5.70
N GLY A 44 -21.98 -6.55 6.87
CA GLY A 44 -23.34 -6.87 7.34
C GLY A 44 -24.08 -7.75 6.31
N GLU A 45 -25.31 -7.34 5.96
CA GLU A 45 -26.14 -8.03 4.96
C GLU A 45 -26.06 -7.40 3.55
N VAL A 46 -25.02 -6.60 3.27
CA VAL A 46 -24.85 -5.93 1.96
C VAL A 46 -23.53 -6.32 1.29
N GLU A 47 -23.51 -6.26 -0.04
CA GLU A 47 -22.29 -6.50 -0.82
C GLU A 47 -21.36 -5.29 -0.78
N ALA A 48 -20.05 -5.52 -0.63
CA ALA A 48 -19.02 -4.55 -0.94
C ALA A 48 -18.96 -4.34 -2.46
N VAL A 49 -19.26 -3.13 -2.93
CA VAL A 49 -19.36 -2.78 -4.37
C VAL A 49 -18.23 -1.90 -4.89
N GLU A 50 -17.45 -1.27 -4.01
CA GLU A 50 -16.30 -0.46 -4.38
C GLU A 50 -15.27 -0.47 -3.24
N ARG A 51 -13.99 -0.58 -3.59
CA ARG A 51 -12.90 -0.41 -2.61
C ARG A 51 -12.60 1.07 -2.43
N ILE A 52 -12.58 1.54 -1.18
CA ILE A 52 -12.07 2.88 -0.84
C ILE A 52 -10.57 2.82 -0.54
N GLY A 53 -10.13 1.85 0.27
CA GLY A 53 -8.70 1.59 0.51
C GLY A 53 -8.42 0.81 1.80
N ALA A 54 -7.14 0.47 2.01
CA ALA A 54 -6.65 -0.15 3.25
C ALA A 54 -5.55 0.71 3.86
N VAL A 55 -5.52 0.82 5.19
CA VAL A 55 -4.52 1.59 5.91
C VAL A 55 -4.30 1.02 7.30
N SER A 56 -3.08 1.14 7.81
CA SER A 56 -2.76 0.74 9.17
C SER A 56 -2.59 1.92 10.08
N ILE A 57 -3.03 1.73 11.30
CA ILE A 57 -3.12 2.74 12.35
C ILE A 57 -2.22 2.30 13.49
N VAL A 58 -1.28 3.14 13.90
CA VAL A 58 -0.45 2.88 15.08
C VAL A 58 -1.22 3.27 16.34
N ASP A 59 -1.50 2.28 17.19
CA ASP A 59 -2.00 2.54 18.54
C ASP A 59 -0.87 3.15 19.39
N ALA A 60 -1.06 4.38 19.87
CA ALA A 60 -0.04 5.07 20.66
C ALA A 60 0.30 4.38 21.99
N SER A 61 -0.62 3.59 22.56
CA SER A 61 -0.42 2.94 23.85
C SER A 61 0.42 1.66 23.77
N THR A 62 0.36 0.97 22.63
CA THR A 62 1.02 -0.33 22.42
C THR A 62 2.03 -0.33 21.27
N SER A 63 2.02 0.72 20.43
CA SER A 63 2.73 0.80 19.14
C SER A 63 2.47 -0.40 18.23
N THR A 64 1.27 -1.00 18.35
CA THR A 64 0.76 -2.00 17.40
C THR A 64 0.29 -1.31 16.13
N GLU A 65 0.51 -1.92 14.97
CA GLU A 65 -0.06 -1.48 13.70
C GLU A 65 -1.30 -2.32 13.41
N VAL A 66 -2.46 -1.65 13.42
CA VAL A 66 -3.76 -2.29 13.23
C VAL A 66 -4.30 -1.95 11.85
N PRO A 67 -4.60 -2.95 11.00
CA PRO A 67 -5.15 -2.72 9.67
C PRO A 67 -6.63 -2.35 9.72
N TYR A 68 -7.01 -1.38 8.89
CA TYR A 68 -8.38 -1.00 8.58
C TYR A 68 -8.58 -1.07 7.07
N VAL A 69 -9.70 -1.65 6.63
CA VAL A 69 -10.12 -1.60 5.22
C VAL A 69 -11.49 -0.95 5.12
N PHE A 70 -11.64 -0.12 4.09
CA PHE A 70 -12.86 0.65 3.84
C PHE A 70 -13.40 0.33 2.45
N VAL A 71 -14.71 0.10 2.39
CA VAL A 71 -15.46 -0.20 1.15
C VAL A 71 -16.75 0.61 1.11
N ARG A 72 -17.27 0.82 -0.10
CA ARG A 72 -18.66 1.23 -0.28
C ARG A 72 -19.53 -0.02 -0.34
N GLY A 73 -20.57 -0.07 0.47
CA GLY A 73 -21.61 -1.09 0.39
C GLY A 73 -22.58 -0.83 -0.77
N SER A 74 -23.32 -1.86 -1.18
CA SER A 74 -24.41 -1.74 -2.17
C SER A 74 -25.57 -0.85 -1.68
N ASP A 75 -25.64 -0.59 -0.38
CA ASP A 75 -26.52 0.40 0.25
C ASP A 75 -26.03 1.86 0.10
N GLY A 76 -24.86 2.08 -0.51
CA GLY A 76 -24.26 3.40 -0.68
C GLY A 76 -23.55 3.95 0.56
N ASN A 77 -23.45 3.17 1.63
CA ASN A 77 -22.75 3.54 2.86
C ASN A 77 -21.27 3.19 2.81
N LEU A 78 -20.48 3.91 3.61
CA LEU A 78 -19.12 3.51 3.95
C LEU A 78 -19.18 2.40 4.99
N TRP A 79 -18.50 1.30 4.71
CA TRP A 79 -18.29 0.21 5.65
C TRP A 79 -16.80 0.08 5.95
N GLY A 80 -16.47 -0.12 7.22
CA GLY A 80 -15.11 -0.43 7.65
C GLY A 80 -15.02 -1.83 8.24
N ASN A 81 -13.87 -2.48 8.00
CA ASN A 81 -13.52 -3.77 8.58
C ASN A 81 -12.12 -3.72 9.22
N TRP A 82 -12.01 -4.14 10.48
CA TRP A 82 -10.78 -4.09 11.28
C TRP A 82 -10.84 -5.11 12.42
N PRO A 83 -9.69 -5.50 13.02
CA PRO A 83 -9.70 -6.41 14.15
C PRO A 83 -10.06 -5.68 15.47
N ASP A 84 -10.90 -6.29 16.29
CA ASP A 84 -11.31 -5.79 17.61
C ASP A 84 -10.45 -6.32 18.78
N GLY A 85 -9.40 -7.07 18.45
CA GLY A 85 -8.53 -7.78 19.40
C GLY A 85 -8.80 -9.29 19.47
N ASN A 86 -10.00 -9.73 19.09
CA ASN A 86 -10.39 -11.15 19.10
C ASN A 86 -10.83 -11.65 17.71
N SER A 87 -11.42 -10.77 16.90
CA SER A 87 -12.01 -11.10 15.61
C SER A 87 -12.00 -9.89 14.67
N TRP A 88 -12.25 -10.14 13.39
CA TRP A 88 -12.51 -9.07 12.43
C TRP A 88 -13.97 -8.66 12.49
N ILE A 89 -14.23 -7.36 12.61
CA ILE A 89 -15.59 -6.81 12.71
C ILE A 89 -15.91 -5.92 11.52
N TRP A 90 -17.17 -5.93 11.11
CA TRP A 90 -17.73 -4.96 10.17
C TRP A 90 -18.52 -3.88 10.91
N SER A 91 -18.38 -2.64 10.47
CA SER A 91 -19.17 -1.52 10.99
C SER A 91 -19.68 -0.65 9.85
N ASN A 92 -20.96 -0.29 9.91
CA ASN A 92 -21.55 0.71 9.03
C ASN A 92 -21.21 2.10 9.56
N LEU A 93 -20.45 2.85 8.78
CA LEU A 93 -19.95 4.18 9.12
C LEU A 93 -20.84 5.31 8.58
N GLY A 94 -21.94 4.93 7.91
CA GLY A 94 -22.92 5.81 7.29
C GLY A 94 -22.42 6.39 5.97
N ALA A 95 -23.08 7.46 5.53
CA ALA A 95 -22.70 8.22 4.35
C ALA A 95 -23.05 9.71 4.51
N PRO A 96 -22.41 10.58 3.71
CA PRO A 96 -22.91 11.93 3.46
C PRO A 96 -24.33 11.92 2.88
N ALA A 97 -25.02 13.06 2.95
CA ALA A 97 -26.35 13.22 2.39
C ALA A 97 -26.36 12.85 0.89
N GLY A 98 -27.26 11.94 0.51
CA GLY A 98 -27.38 11.43 -0.87
C GLY A 98 -26.50 10.22 -1.19
N GLY A 99 -25.65 9.76 -0.27
CA GLY A 99 -24.82 8.56 -0.44
C GLY A 99 -23.45 8.82 -1.06
N ILE A 100 -22.63 7.77 -1.10
CA ILE A 100 -21.30 7.79 -1.70
C ILE A 100 -21.38 7.36 -3.16
N VAL A 101 -20.68 8.06 -4.05
CA VAL A 101 -20.65 7.76 -5.49
C VAL A 101 -19.27 7.35 -6.01
N GLY A 102 -18.21 7.54 -5.21
CA GLY A 102 -16.87 7.08 -5.55
C GLY A 102 -15.86 7.22 -4.40
N GLY A 103 -14.80 6.44 -4.44
CA GLY A 103 -13.67 6.55 -3.51
C GLY A 103 -12.61 7.57 -3.96
N VAL A 104 -11.95 8.19 -2.99
CA VAL A 104 -10.74 8.97 -3.23
C VAL A 104 -9.52 8.27 -2.64
N GLY A 105 -9.61 7.76 -1.41
CA GLY A 105 -8.54 7.01 -0.77
C GLY A 105 -8.66 7.01 0.75
N VAL A 106 -7.64 6.49 1.42
CA VAL A 106 -7.58 6.39 2.89
C VAL A 106 -6.23 6.88 3.39
N ALA A 107 -6.18 7.34 4.64
CA ALA A 107 -4.94 7.71 5.31
C ALA A 107 -5.04 7.48 6.82
N GLY A 108 -3.94 7.07 7.44
CA GLY A 108 -3.76 7.10 8.88
C GLY A 108 -3.16 8.45 9.24
N ILE A 109 -3.81 9.20 10.12
CA ILE A 109 -3.37 10.56 10.46
C ILE A 109 -3.15 10.67 11.97
N LYS A 110 -1.93 11.07 12.35
CA LYS A 110 -1.57 11.47 13.70
C LYS A 110 -1.87 12.94 13.95
N ASN A 111 -3.06 13.22 14.49
CA ASN A 111 -3.52 14.58 14.79
C ASN A 111 -2.75 15.28 15.92
N SER A 112 -2.02 14.52 16.75
CA SER A 112 -1.17 15.02 17.83
C SER A 112 0.10 14.18 17.91
N THR A 113 1.26 14.79 18.16
CA THR A 113 2.55 14.09 18.25
C THR A 113 2.61 12.99 19.30
N THR A 114 1.70 13.02 20.29
CA THR A 114 1.59 12.04 21.37
C THR A 114 0.29 11.23 21.34
N GLY A 115 -0.61 11.52 20.39
CA GLY A 115 -1.91 10.85 20.26
C GLY A 115 -1.85 9.61 19.35
N PRO A 116 -2.90 8.77 19.38
CA PRO A 116 -3.02 7.66 18.45
C PRO A 116 -3.22 8.17 17.02
N ASP A 117 -2.81 7.35 16.05
CA ASP A 117 -3.22 7.52 14.67
C ASP A 117 -4.73 7.33 14.58
N ARG A 118 -5.35 7.94 13.57
CA ARG A 118 -6.78 7.75 13.29
C ARG A 118 -6.97 7.38 11.84
N PRO A 119 -7.86 6.42 11.51
CA PRO A 119 -8.15 6.11 10.14
C PRO A 119 -9.12 7.14 9.56
N TYR A 120 -8.75 7.67 8.41
CA TYR A 120 -9.55 8.57 7.60
C TYR A 120 -9.91 7.90 6.27
N ALA A 121 -11.17 8.01 5.87
CA ALA A 121 -11.63 7.60 4.55
C ALA A 121 -12.17 8.81 3.77
N TYR A 122 -11.70 8.97 2.54
CA TYR A 122 -12.05 10.08 1.65
C TYR A 122 -12.89 9.55 0.50
N VAL A 123 -14.05 10.14 0.30
CA VAL A 123 -15.05 9.69 -0.67
C VAL A 123 -15.68 10.89 -1.38
N LEU A 124 -16.26 10.62 -2.54
CA LEU A 124 -17.11 11.55 -3.28
C LEU A 124 -18.57 11.29 -2.90
N GLY A 125 -19.25 12.33 -2.43
CA GLY A 125 -20.68 12.30 -2.16
C GLY A 125 -21.50 12.51 -3.43
N ALA A 126 -22.77 12.07 -3.43
CA ALA A 126 -23.70 12.32 -4.53
C ALA A 126 -23.96 13.82 -4.78
N ASP A 127 -23.70 14.67 -3.78
CA ASP A 127 -23.71 16.12 -3.89
C ASP A 127 -22.54 16.68 -4.71
N GLY A 128 -21.59 15.83 -5.11
CA GLY A 128 -20.37 16.14 -5.87
C GLY A 128 -19.24 16.74 -5.02
N ASN A 129 -19.37 16.78 -3.69
CA ASN A 129 -18.31 17.21 -2.79
C ASN A 129 -17.41 16.04 -2.39
N MET A 130 -16.16 16.34 -2.01
CA MET A 130 -15.34 15.40 -1.27
C MET A 130 -15.74 15.43 0.20
N TRP A 131 -16.00 14.26 0.75
CA TRP A 131 -16.29 14.05 2.17
C TRP A 131 -15.22 13.21 2.82
N VAL A 132 -14.99 13.49 4.09
CA VAL A 132 -13.99 12.80 4.90
C VAL A 132 -14.68 12.21 6.10
N HIS A 133 -14.57 10.89 6.24
CA HIS A 133 -14.93 10.16 7.43
C HIS A 133 -13.71 10.02 8.34
N GLU A 134 -13.91 10.28 9.63
CA GLU A 134 -12.93 10.05 10.69
C GLU A 134 -13.55 9.13 11.75
N LEU A 135 -12.82 8.08 12.11
CA LEU A 135 -13.15 7.22 13.25
C LEU A 135 -12.27 7.57 14.45
N THR A 136 -12.89 7.94 15.57
CA THR A 136 -12.19 8.20 16.84
C THR A 136 -12.78 7.34 17.94
N GLY A 137 -12.09 6.26 18.31
CA GLY A 137 -12.71 5.21 19.13
C GLY A 137 -13.97 4.70 18.43
N ASN A 138 -15.12 4.83 19.09
CA ASN A 138 -16.42 4.43 18.52
C ASN A 138 -17.18 5.59 17.87
N THR A 139 -16.59 6.79 17.80
CA THR A 139 -17.25 7.99 17.25
C THR A 139 -16.96 8.11 15.76
N SER A 140 -18.02 8.11 14.95
CA SER A 140 -18.00 8.35 13.50
C SER A 140 -18.30 9.81 13.21
N THR A 141 -17.40 10.50 12.48
CA THR A 141 -17.56 11.91 12.10
C THR A 141 -17.41 12.10 10.61
N TRP A 142 -18.32 12.87 10.00
CA TRP A 142 -18.27 13.25 8.58
C TRP A 142 -18.00 14.74 8.42
N THR A 143 -16.97 15.09 7.64
CA THR A 143 -16.60 16.49 7.32
C THR A 143 -16.67 16.74 5.83
N ASN A 144 -17.45 17.74 5.41
CA ASN A 144 -17.49 18.20 4.02
C ASN A 144 -16.25 19.03 3.69
N ARG A 145 -15.41 18.56 2.76
CA ARG A 145 -14.22 19.27 2.25
C ARG A 145 -14.50 20.04 0.96
N ARG A 146 -15.77 20.16 0.59
CA ARG A 146 -16.28 20.83 -0.61
C ARG A 146 -15.62 20.24 -1.86
N ARG A 147 -15.48 21.05 -2.89
CA ARG A 147 -14.88 20.70 -4.18
C ARG A 147 -14.24 21.93 -4.81
N PRO A 148 -13.34 21.75 -5.79
CA PRO A 148 -12.98 22.80 -6.72
C PRO A 148 -14.21 23.39 -7.41
N GLY A 149 -14.18 24.67 -7.80
CA GLY A 149 -15.31 25.32 -8.49
C GLY A 149 -15.71 24.62 -9.80
N VAL A 150 -14.78 23.91 -10.42
CA VAL A 150 -14.98 23.08 -11.63
C VAL A 150 -15.64 21.73 -11.35
N GLY A 151 -15.86 21.34 -10.09
CA GLY A 151 -16.33 20.01 -9.72
C GLY A 151 -15.23 18.94 -9.75
N ILE A 152 -15.57 17.74 -9.27
CA ILE A 152 -14.68 16.57 -9.23
C ILE A 152 -15.19 15.53 -10.22
N ALA A 153 -14.30 15.03 -11.08
CA ALA A 153 -14.56 13.95 -12.02
C ALA A 153 -14.21 12.58 -11.42
N ALA A 154 -13.09 12.48 -10.70
CA ALA A 154 -12.65 11.23 -10.08
C ALA A 154 -11.69 11.47 -8.91
N GLY A 155 -11.64 10.53 -7.95
CA GLY A 155 -10.58 10.47 -6.94
C GLY A 155 -9.28 9.93 -7.54
N LEU A 156 -8.13 10.47 -7.10
CA LEU A 156 -6.81 10.01 -7.55
C LEU A 156 -5.97 9.38 -6.42
N GLY A 157 -6.24 9.73 -5.17
CA GLY A 157 -5.55 9.14 -4.01
C GLY A 157 -5.44 10.10 -2.85
N VAL A 158 -5.02 9.57 -1.70
CA VAL A 158 -4.76 10.36 -0.50
C VAL A 158 -3.43 9.91 0.09
N VAL A 159 -2.66 10.88 0.58
CA VAL A 159 -1.43 10.58 1.30
C VAL A 159 -1.32 11.45 2.55
N GLU A 160 -0.93 10.81 3.65
CA GLU A 160 -0.50 11.46 4.89
C GLU A 160 0.90 12.06 4.70
N ILE A 161 1.12 13.26 5.21
CA ILE A 161 2.38 13.98 5.17
C ILE A 161 2.71 14.50 6.55
N LYS A 162 3.94 14.22 6.97
CA LYS A 162 4.57 14.79 8.16
C LYS A 162 5.56 15.90 7.79
N ASP A 163 5.15 17.14 8.04
CA ASP A 163 5.93 18.34 7.71
C ASP A 163 7.25 18.41 8.50
N THR A 164 7.24 18.03 9.79
CA THR A 164 8.45 17.88 10.60
C THR A 164 8.32 16.71 11.57
N PRO A 165 9.41 16.14 12.12
CA PRO A 165 9.32 15.07 13.12
C PRO A 165 8.43 15.40 14.33
N SER A 166 8.27 16.70 14.64
CA SER A 166 7.47 17.24 15.74
C SER A 166 6.15 17.88 15.32
N SER A 167 5.75 17.83 14.04
CA SER A 167 4.44 18.31 13.60
C SER A 167 3.37 17.23 13.75
N SER A 168 2.11 17.64 13.86
CA SER A 168 1.00 16.77 13.49
C SER A 168 1.07 16.42 12.00
N GLU A 169 0.46 15.31 11.63
CA GLU A 169 0.33 14.88 10.24
C GLU A 169 -0.85 15.55 9.55
N ARG A 170 -0.76 15.64 8.23
CA ARG A 170 -1.78 16.25 7.37
C ARG A 170 -2.02 15.39 6.16
N SER A 171 -3.25 15.34 5.70
CA SER A 171 -3.60 14.67 4.45
C SER A 171 -3.43 15.60 3.26
N TYR A 172 -3.01 15.03 2.13
CA TYR A 172 -3.12 15.62 0.80
C TYR A 172 -4.02 14.70 -0.02
N ALA A 173 -5.19 15.20 -0.42
CA ALA A 173 -6.11 14.45 -1.27
C ALA A 173 -6.03 14.96 -2.71
N PHE A 174 -5.79 14.05 -3.64
CA PHE A 174 -5.67 14.32 -5.07
C PHE A 174 -6.96 13.90 -5.76
N VAL A 175 -7.49 14.78 -6.62
CA VAL A 175 -8.67 14.49 -7.45
C VAL A 175 -8.45 15.01 -8.87
N LEU A 176 -9.14 14.41 -9.83
CA LEU A 176 -9.26 14.92 -11.18
C LEU A 176 -10.46 15.87 -11.23
N GLY A 177 -10.26 17.12 -11.61
CA GLY A 177 -11.33 18.08 -11.87
C GLY A 177 -12.05 17.79 -13.17
N GLN A 178 -13.28 18.31 -13.34
CA GLN A 178 -14.01 18.17 -14.62
C GLN A 178 -13.36 18.99 -15.76
N ASP A 179 -12.44 19.88 -15.43
CA ASP A 179 -11.56 20.59 -16.37
C ASP A 179 -10.37 19.72 -16.85
N GLY A 180 -10.23 18.50 -16.32
CA GLY A 180 -9.15 17.57 -16.64
C GLY A 180 -7.82 17.89 -15.96
N ASN A 181 -7.81 18.80 -14.97
CA ASN A 181 -6.63 19.11 -14.17
C ASN A 181 -6.59 18.28 -12.87
N VAL A 182 -5.40 18.07 -12.34
CA VAL A 182 -5.24 17.57 -10.97
C VAL A 182 -5.48 18.72 -9.99
N TRP A 183 -6.40 18.50 -9.08
CA TRP A 183 -6.66 19.37 -7.94
C TRP A 183 -6.21 18.70 -6.65
N VAL A 184 -5.63 19.49 -5.75
CA VAL A 184 -5.16 19.01 -4.46
C VAL A 184 -5.90 19.75 -3.35
N HIS A 185 -6.50 19.00 -2.42
CA HIS A 185 -6.97 19.55 -1.17
C HIS A 185 -5.82 19.51 -0.16
N GLU A 186 -5.24 20.68 0.13
CA GLU A 186 -4.03 20.83 0.95
C GLU A 186 -4.18 21.93 1.99
N TRP A 187 -3.35 21.85 3.04
CA TRP A 187 -3.17 22.92 4.01
C TRP A 187 -2.08 23.88 3.54
N ILE A 188 -2.40 25.15 3.38
CA ILE A 188 -1.48 26.18 2.85
C ILE A 188 -0.88 27.10 3.93
N GLY A 189 -0.93 26.69 5.20
CA GLY A 189 -0.37 27.45 6.33
C GLY A 189 -1.41 28.14 7.19
N ASN A 190 -2.52 28.58 6.61
CA ASN A 190 -3.60 29.31 7.29
C ASN A 190 -5.00 28.73 7.05
N GLY A 191 -5.11 27.64 6.31
CA GLY A 191 -6.39 27.05 5.96
C GLY A 191 -6.25 25.85 5.01
N TRP A 192 -7.29 25.04 4.99
CA TRP A 192 -7.48 24.00 3.99
C TRP A 192 -8.12 24.60 2.74
N THR A 193 -7.57 24.29 1.56
CA THR A 193 -8.08 24.81 0.29
C THR A 193 -7.86 23.82 -0.85
N TRP A 194 -8.53 24.07 -1.97
CA TRP A 194 -8.30 23.39 -3.24
C TRP A 194 -7.35 24.20 -4.11
N THR A 195 -6.27 23.58 -4.56
CA THR A 195 -5.27 24.19 -5.45
C THR A 195 -5.22 23.44 -6.78
N ASN A 196 -5.29 24.18 -7.89
CA ASN A 196 -5.18 23.61 -9.23
C ASN A 196 -3.71 23.40 -9.58
N GLN A 197 -3.34 22.18 -9.93
CA GLN A 197 -1.98 21.82 -10.33
C GLN A 197 -1.81 21.58 -11.83
N GLY A 198 -2.84 21.91 -12.60
CA GLY A 198 -2.87 21.69 -14.04
C GLY A 198 -2.82 20.21 -14.39
N ARG A 199 -2.27 19.93 -15.56
CA ARG A 199 -2.05 18.59 -16.11
C ARG A 199 -0.76 18.59 -16.92
N PRO A 200 -0.20 17.42 -17.26
CA PRO A 200 0.98 17.33 -18.10
C PRO A 200 0.83 18.12 -19.40
N GLU A 201 1.87 18.88 -19.77
CA GLU A 201 1.88 19.70 -20.98
C GLU A 201 2.86 19.15 -22.02
N GLN A 202 2.37 19.02 -23.26
CA GLN A 202 3.19 19.09 -24.47
C GLN A 202 2.39 19.86 -25.54
N GLY A 203 2.65 21.16 -25.68
CA GLY A 203 1.94 22.04 -26.63
C GLY A 203 0.62 22.61 -26.11
N ALA A 204 -0.11 23.32 -27.00
CA ALA A 204 -1.23 24.20 -26.63
C ALA A 204 -2.51 23.51 -26.12
N ALA A 205 -2.66 22.19 -26.27
CA ALA A 205 -3.89 21.47 -25.90
C ALA A 205 -3.86 20.85 -24.48
N GLY A 206 -2.68 20.70 -23.87
CA GLY A 206 -2.51 19.89 -22.65
C GLY A 206 -2.84 18.40 -22.88
N ARG A 207 -2.39 17.52 -21.99
CA ARG A 207 -2.64 16.07 -22.08
C ARG A 207 -3.87 15.63 -21.28
N THR A 208 -4.47 14.51 -21.65
CA THR A 208 -5.60 13.91 -20.91
C THR A 208 -5.09 12.93 -19.87
N ILE A 209 -5.51 13.13 -18.62
CA ILE A 209 -5.27 12.19 -17.53
C ILE A 209 -6.32 11.09 -17.62
N LEU A 210 -5.87 9.84 -17.75
CA LEU A 210 -6.73 8.66 -17.88
C LEU A 210 -7.06 8.03 -16.51
N GLY A 211 -6.36 8.40 -15.45
CA GLY A 211 -6.57 7.90 -14.10
C GLY A 211 -5.31 7.95 -13.24
N ALA A 212 -5.46 7.70 -11.94
CA ALA A 212 -4.34 7.65 -11.02
C ALA A 212 -3.60 6.32 -11.04
N ALA A 213 -2.33 6.40 -10.69
CA ALA A 213 -1.44 5.28 -10.50
C ALA A 213 -1.03 5.02 -9.05
N GLY A 214 -1.52 5.84 -8.12
CA GLY A 214 -1.18 5.74 -6.71
C GLY A 214 -0.57 7.03 -6.20
N THR A 215 -0.52 7.13 -4.88
CA THR A 215 0.03 8.27 -4.16
C THR A 215 1.01 7.77 -3.13
N THR A 216 2.11 8.48 -2.95
CA THR A 216 3.06 8.17 -1.88
C THR A 216 3.68 9.44 -1.32
N ARG A 217 4.40 9.30 -0.21
CA ARG A 217 5.17 10.37 0.40
C ARG A 217 6.66 10.08 0.27
N VAL A 218 7.43 11.14 0.07
CA VAL A 218 8.88 11.05 -0.11
C VAL A 218 9.55 12.08 0.79
N ARG A 219 10.57 11.65 1.54
CA ARG A 219 11.53 12.52 2.22
C ARG A 219 12.86 12.56 1.48
N ASP A 220 13.32 13.77 1.21
CA ASP A 220 14.65 14.00 0.62
C ASP A 220 15.79 13.66 1.61
N SER A 221 15.53 13.65 2.92
CA SER A 221 16.38 13.10 3.99
C SER A 221 15.60 13.00 5.30
N ALA A 222 16.12 12.29 6.30
CA ALA A 222 15.47 12.07 7.59
C ALA A 222 15.07 13.35 8.36
N THR A 223 15.70 14.50 8.07
CA THR A 223 15.39 15.78 8.71
C THR A 223 14.50 16.70 7.88
N TYR A 224 14.19 16.33 6.63
CA TYR A 224 13.31 17.11 5.77
C TYR A 224 11.85 16.68 5.90
N ALA A 225 10.96 17.63 5.62
CA ALA A 225 9.53 17.40 5.46
C ALA A 225 9.26 16.30 4.45
N GLU A 226 8.26 15.46 4.75
CA GLU A 226 7.64 14.61 3.75
C GLU A 226 6.99 15.45 2.66
N ARG A 227 6.98 14.92 1.44
CA ARG A 227 6.36 15.55 0.29
C ARG A 227 5.44 14.61 -0.44
N PRO A 228 4.22 15.05 -0.76
CA PRO A 228 3.26 14.23 -1.46
C PRO A 228 3.66 14.08 -2.93
N HIS A 229 3.50 12.87 -3.43
CA HIS A 229 3.69 12.46 -4.81
C HIS A 229 2.43 11.76 -5.28
N ALA A 230 1.94 12.12 -6.46
CA ALA A 230 0.86 11.39 -7.13
C ALA A 230 1.31 11.01 -8.55
N PHE A 231 1.03 9.78 -8.93
CA PHE A 231 1.34 9.25 -10.24
C PHE A 231 0.04 9.15 -11.02
N VAL A 232 0.06 9.46 -12.32
CA VAL A 232 -1.11 9.39 -13.19
C VAL A 232 -0.76 8.82 -14.55
N ARG A 233 -1.68 8.05 -15.13
CA ARG A 233 -1.56 7.59 -16.53
C ARG A 233 -2.13 8.65 -17.45
N VAL A 234 -1.45 8.88 -18.57
CA VAL A 234 -1.77 9.93 -19.52
C VAL A 234 -2.01 9.34 -20.91
N ASP A 235 -2.73 10.06 -21.77
CA ASP A 235 -3.12 9.66 -23.13
C ASP A 235 -1.95 9.43 -24.11
N ASP A 236 -0.75 9.91 -23.79
CA ASP A 236 0.49 9.56 -24.49
C ASP A 236 1.00 8.13 -24.17
N GLY A 237 0.34 7.47 -23.22
CA GLY A 237 0.70 6.15 -22.72
C GLY A 237 1.83 6.16 -21.69
N ASN A 238 2.28 7.33 -21.25
CA ASN A 238 3.30 7.49 -20.23
C ASN A 238 2.71 7.56 -18.82
N LEU A 239 3.57 7.26 -17.85
CA LEU A 239 3.33 7.55 -16.45
C LEU A 239 3.90 8.93 -16.12
N TRP A 240 3.07 9.79 -15.56
CA TRP A 240 3.48 11.13 -15.12
C TRP A 240 3.44 11.24 -13.61
N LEU A 241 4.43 11.90 -13.05
CA LEU A 241 4.52 12.24 -11.63
C LEU A 241 4.21 13.72 -11.44
N ILE A 242 3.24 14.02 -10.58
CA ILE A 242 3.16 15.32 -9.95
C ILE A 242 3.70 15.25 -8.52
N LYS A 243 4.72 16.06 -8.24
CA LYS A 243 5.39 16.11 -6.94
C LYS A 243 5.44 17.51 -6.38
N ARG A 244 5.33 17.60 -5.05
CA ARG A 244 5.67 18.83 -4.33
C ARG A 244 7.18 18.99 -4.28
N THR A 245 7.66 20.20 -4.54
CA THR A 245 9.06 20.63 -4.39
C THR A 245 9.11 21.86 -3.48
N ARG A 246 10.32 22.36 -3.18
CA ARG A 246 10.47 23.62 -2.43
C ARG A 246 9.91 24.83 -3.18
N SER A 247 9.90 24.80 -4.50
CA SER A 247 9.42 25.88 -5.37
C SER A 247 7.96 25.73 -5.81
N GLY A 248 7.23 24.74 -5.27
CA GLY A 248 5.85 24.45 -5.64
C GLY A 248 5.69 23.08 -6.30
N TRP A 249 4.63 22.90 -7.06
CA TRP A 249 4.32 21.63 -7.73
C TRP A 249 5.03 21.52 -9.09
N THR A 250 5.42 20.32 -9.46
CA THR A 250 6.11 20.07 -10.73
C THR A 250 5.67 18.74 -11.33
N TRP A 251 5.45 18.76 -12.64
CA TRP A 251 5.19 17.59 -13.46
C TRP A 251 6.50 16.97 -13.96
N THR A 252 6.59 15.66 -13.98
CA THR A 252 7.73 14.91 -14.54
C THR A 252 7.20 13.74 -15.33
N ASP A 253 7.55 13.67 -16.61
CA ASP A 253 7.31 12.49 -17.44
C ASP A 253 8.29 11.38 -17.03
N LEU A 254 7.75 10.22 -16.65
CA LEU A 254 8.55 9.05 -16.29
C LEU A 254 8.71 8.08 -17.48
N GLY A 255 8.15 8.43 -18.64
CA GLY A 255 8.05 7.56 -19.80
C GLY A 255 7.11 6.39 -19.57
N ARG A 256 7.37 5.30 -20.28
CA ARG A 256 6.63 4.04 -20.17
C ARG A 256 7.57 2.85 -20.34
N PRO A 257 7.22 1.68 -19.77
CA PRO A 257 7.96 0.45 -20.03
C PRO A 257 7.75 -0.02 -21.48
N ALA A 258 8.59 -0.96 -21.93
CA ALA A 258 8.49 -1.54 -23.27
C ALA A 258 7.11 -2.22 -23.51
N GLY A 259 6.54 -2.83 -22.48
CA GLY A 259 5.20 -3.42 -22.49
C GLY A 259 4.03 -2.42 -22.52
N GLY A 260 4.30 -1.12 -22.42
CA GLY A 260 3.26 -0.10 -22.22
C GLY A 260 2.55 -0.22 -20.86
N ILE A 261 1.52 0.60 -20.61
CA ILE A 261 0.77 0.62 -19.34
C ILE A 261 -0.72 0.38 -19.61
N ALA A 262 -1.22 -0.80 -19.26
CA ALA A 262 -2.57 -1.22 -19.61
C ALA A 262 -3.61 -1.03 -18.50
N GLY A 263 -3.22 -1.23 -17.25
CA GLY A 263 -4.15 -1.31 -16.13
C GLY A 263 -3.82 -0.40 -14.96
N PRO A 264 -4.73 -0.31 -13.97
CA PRO A 264 -4.52 0.47 -12.76
C PRO A 264 -3.26 0.05 -12.02
N VAL A 265 -2.64 1.04 -11.39
CA VAL A 265 -1.28 1.01 -10.88
C VAL A 265 -1.33 1.22 -9.36
N ASP A 266 -0.25 0.87 -8.67
CA ASP A 266 -0.05 1.26 -7.27
C ASP A 266 1.37 1.74 -6.99
N ALA A 267 1.50 2.64 -6.02
CA ALA A 267 2.75 3.31 -5.70
C ALA A 267 3.09 3.15 -4.22
N ILE A 268 4.35 2.86 -3.93
CA ILE A 268 4.89 2.75 -2.58
C ILE A 268 6.12 3.63 -2.41
N THR A 269 6.48 3.84 -1.15
CA THR A 269 7.81 4.33 -0.80
C THR A 269 8.55 3.27 -0.02
N LEU A 270 9.79 3.01 -0.44
CA LEU A 270 10.78 2.31 0.38
C LEU A 270 11.56 3.35 1.18
N ARG A 271 11.47 3.26 2.51
CA ARG A 271 12.37 3.96 3.41
C ARG A 271 13.65 3.13 3.56
N GLY A 272 14.80 3.75 3.26
CA GLY A 272 16.10 3.15 3.53
C GLY A 272 16.40 3.10 5.04
N ALA A 273 17.54 2.49 5.41
CA ALA A 273 18.04 2.53 6.79
C ALA A 273 18.22 3.99 7.28
N THR A 274 18.16 4.18 8.60
CA THR A 274 18.20 5.49 9.27
C THR A 274 19.16 6.49 8.60
N ALA A 275 18.63 7.68 8.24
CA ALA A 275 19.26 8.78 7.51
C ALA A 275 19.26 8.74 5.96
N ALA A 276 18.82 7.66 5.32
CA ALA A 276 18.69 7.62 3.87
C ALA A 276 17.46 8.40 3.35
N ALA A 277 17.58 8.99 2.16
CA ALA A 277 16.45 9.54 1.42
C ALA A 277 15.50 8.43 0.97
N ASP A 278 14.20 8.72 0.95
CA ASP A 278 13.18 7.78 0.51
C ASP A 278 13.39 7.40 -0.97
N ARG A 279 12.99 6.18 -1.33
CA ARG A 279 13.08 5.63 -2.69
C ARG A 279 11.68 5.22 -3.16
N PRO A 280 10.93 6.14 -3.81
CA PRO A 280 9.62 5.81 -4.32
C PRO A 280 9.71 4.77 -5.44
N GLN A 281 8.75 3.86 -5.44
CA GLN A 281 8.58 2.80 -6.43
C GLN A 281 7.13 2.74 -6.87
N VAL A 282 6.89 2.41 -8.14
CA VAL A 282 5.56 2.29 -8.72
C VAL A 282 5.47 1.00 -9.52
N PHE A 283 4.43 0.21 -9.24
CA PHE A 283 4.19 -1.07 -9.91
C PHE A 283 2.98 -0.95 -10.83
N VAL A 284 3.19 -1.23 -12.11
CA VAL A 284 2.17 -1.16 -13.16
C VAL A 284 1.93 -2.54 -13.77
N ARG A 285 0.71 -2.79 -14.21
CA ARG A 285 0.41 -3.87 -15.14
C ARG A 285 0.76 -3.41 -16.58
N GLY A 286 1.68 -4.12 -17.22
CA GLY A 286 2.03 -3.93 -18.62
C GLY A 286 0.93 -4.38 -19.57
N GLY A 287 0.91 -3.83 -20.79
CA GLY A 287 0.02 -4.29 -21.86
C GLY A 287 0.37 -5.66 -22.42
N ASP A 288 1.61 -6.09 -22.18
CA ASP A 288 2.09 -7.47 -22.34
C ASP A 288 1.61 -8.41 -21.24
N GLY A 289 0.96 -7.92 -20.18
CA GLY A 289 0.50 -8.73 -19.05
C GLY A 289 1.59 -9.04 -18.03
N ASP A 290 2.76 -8.43 -18.14
CA ASP A 290 3.84 -8.54 -17.16
C ASP A 290 3.70 -7.46 -16.08
N LEU A 291 4.29 -7.69 -14.92
CA LEU A 291 4.44 -6.70 -13.85
C LEU A 291 5.67 -5.85 -14.15
N TRP A 292 5.49 -4.54 -14.24
CA TRP A 292 6.59 -3.60 -14.45
C TRP A 292 6.78 -2.70 -13.23
N LEU A 293 8.04 -2.44 -12.89
CA LEU A 293 8.45 -1.57 -11.79
C LEU A 293 9.15 -0.34 -12.36
N THR A 294 8.75 0.86 -11.94
CA THR A 294 9.58 2.06 -12.07
C THR A 294 10.01 2.58 -10.71
N GLN A 295 11.27 2.95 -10.59
CA GLN A 295 11.87 3.35 -9.31
C GLN A 295 12.83 4.52 -9.47
N TRP A 296 12.91 5.36 -8.44
CA TRP A 296 13.91 6.41 -8.35
C TRP A 296 15.23 5.87 -7.82
N THR A 297 16.30 5.98 -8.60
CA THR A 297 17.65 5.51 -8.22
C THR A 297 18.43 6.51 -7.36
N GLY A 298 17.89 7.70 -7.15
CA GLY A 298 18.60 8.85 -6.58
C GLY A 298 18.95 9.92 -7.62
N SER A 299 19.03 9.54 -8.90
CA SER A 299 19.36 10.44 -10.01
C SER A 299 18.44 10.29 -11.23
N ALA A 300 17.85 9.12 -11.44
CA ALA A 300 16.98 8.85 -12.56
C ALA A 300 15.83 7.90 -12.18
N TRP A 301 14.77 7.94 -12.97
CA TRP A 301 13.74 6.90 -12.96
C TRP A 301 14.15 5.79 -13.92
N THR A 302 13.97 4.55 -13.50
CA THR A 302 14.32 3.37 -14.31
C THR A 302 13.16 2.38 -14.31
N TRP A 303 12.82 1.87 -15.50
CA TRP A 303 11.86 0.79 -15.68
C TRP A 303 12.55 -0.57 -15.67
N THR A 304 11.97 -1.52 -14.95
CA THR A 304 12.43 -2.92 -14.90
C THR A 304 11.23 -3.83 -15.05
N ASP A 305 11.34 -4.77 -15.98
CA ASP A 305 10.39 -5.87 -16.13
C ASP A 305 10.57 -6.87 -14.98
N GLN A 306 9.51 -7.12 -14.21
CA GLN A 306 9.49 -8.17 -13.16
C GLN A 306 8.97 -9.51 -13.71
N GLY A 307 8.67 -9.57 -15.00
CA GLY A 307 8.00 -10.67 -15.65
C GLY A 307 6.59 -10.87 -15.11
N ARG A 308 6.14 -12.11 -15.13
CA ARG A 308 4.80 -12.52 -14.69
C ARG A 308 4.88 -13.79 -13.84
N PRO A 309 3.88 -14.05 -12.99
CA PRO A 309 3.81 -15.30 -12.26
C PRO A 309 3.68 -16.51 -13.20
N ALA A 310 3.95 -17.71 -12.66
CA ALA A 310 3.72 -18.95 -13.40
C ALA A 310 2.24 -19.16 -13.77
N GLY A 311 1.33 -18.50 -13.04
CA GLY A 311 -0.11 -18.44 -13.27
C GLY A 311 -0.58 -17.69 -14.52
N GLY A 312 0.34 -17.20 -15.35
CA GLY A 312 0.01 -16.49 -16.58
C GLY A 312 0.07 -14.97 -16.42
N ARG A 313 -0.66 -14.23 -17.27
CA ARG A 313 -0.61 -12.75 -17.24
C ARG A 313 -1.20 -12.20 -15.94
N VAL A 314 -0.70 -11.06 -15.52
CA VAL A 314 -1.38 -10.22 -14.53
C VAL A 314 -2.68 -9.71 -15.15
N VAL A 315 -3.80 -9.87 -14.46
CA VAL A 315 -5.14 -9.50 -14.98
C VAL A 315 -5.82 -8.33 -14.26
N ASP A 316 -5.46 -8.06 -13.00
CA ASP A 316 -6.11 -7.04 -12.16
C ASP A 316 -5.15 -5.90 -11.77
N ARG A 317 -5.64 -5.03 -10.87
CA ARG A 317 -4.84 -3.98 -10.22
C ARG A 317 -3.72 -4.60 -9.39
N VAL A 318 -2.56 -3.96 -9.40
CA VAL A 318 -1.47 -4.27 -8.46
C VAL A 318 -1.77 -3.65 -7.09
N GLY A 319 -1.58 -4.38 -6.00
CA GLY A 319 -1.49 -3.82 -4.66
C GLY A 319 -0.05 -3.86 -4.18
N ALA A 320 0.57 -2.73 -3.86
CA ALA A 320 1.96 -2.69 -3.42
C ALA A 320 2.10 -2.19 -1.97
N VAL A 321 2.98 -2.82 -1.20
CA VAL A 321 3.28 -2.40 0.18
C VAL A 321 4.77 -2.57 0.49
N SER A 322 5.31 -1.69 1.34
CA SER A 322 6.65 -1.84 1.89
C SER A 322 6.58 -2.44 3.29
N VAL A 323 7.36 -3.49 3.52
CA VAL A 323 7.38 -4.27 4.76
C VAL A 323 8.73 -4.09 5.45
N GLN A 324 8.70 -3.81 6.75
CA GLN A 324 9.87 -3.70 7.59
C GLN A 324 9.99 -4.91 8.53
N ASP A 325 10.99 -5.75 8.31
CA ASP A 325 11.23 -6.94 9.14
C ASP A 325 11.68 -6.58 10.57
N SER A 326 12.39 -5.46 10.75
CA SER A 326 12.76 -4.90 12.05
C SER A 326 13.07 -3.39 11.94
N PRO A 327 13.02 -2.62 13.04
CA PRO A 327 13.28 -1.17 13.00
C PRO A 327 14.62 -0.74 12.38
N SER A 328 15.61 -1.64 12.35
CA SER A 328 16.96 -1.40 11.84
C SER A 328 17.20 -1.96 10.43
N THR A 329 16.26 -2.72 9.85
CA THR A 329 16.43 -3.29 8.51
C THR A 329 15.77 -2.41 7.44
N PRO A 330 16.34 -2.34 6.22
CA PRO A 330 15.68 -1.72 5.08
C PRO A 330 14.30 -2.33 4.83
N GLN A 331 13.36 -1.52 4.35
CA GLN A 331 12.06 -2.02 3.92
C GLN A 331 12.19 -2.85 2.64
N ARG A 332 11.34 -3.87 2.52
CA ARG A 332 11.24 -4.74 1.35
C ARG A 332 9.90 -4.50 0.63
N PRO A 333 9.91 -4.31 -0.70
CA PRO A 333 8.68 -4.20 -1.49
C PRO A 333 8.00 -5.56 -1.68
N TYR A 334 6.67 -5.55 -1.59
CA TYR A 334 5.78 -6.64 -1.95
C TYR A 334 4.74 -6.12 -2.93
N ALA A 335 4.60 -6.79 -4.09
CA ALA A 335 3.56 -6.51 -5.07
C ALA A 335 2.62 -7.71 -5.19
N PHE A 336 1.37 -7.48 -4.86
CA PHE A 336 0.28 -8.44 -4.88
C PHE A 336 -0.49 -8.30 -6.19
N VAL A 337 -0.70 -9.42 -6.89
CA VAL A 337 -1.42 -9.46 -8.17
C VAL A 337 -2.33 -10.68 -8.26
N ARG A 338 -3.30 -10.65 -9.17
CA ARG A 338 -4.05 -11.84 -9.62
C ARG A 338 -3.54 -12.30 -10.98
N GLY A 339 -3.31 -13.61 -11.13
CA GLY A 339 -2.97 -14.26 -12.40
C GLY A 339 -4.19 -14.59 -13.25
N GLU A 340 -3.96 -14.96 -14.51
CA GLU A 340 -5.01 -15.46 -15.42
C GLU A 340 -5.65 -16.77 -14.93
N ASP A 341 -4.89 -17.56 -14.15
CA ASP A 341 -5.35 -18.73 -13.42
C ASP A 341 -6.37 -18.41 -12.29
N GLY A 342 -6.52 -17.13 -11.94
CA GLY A 342 -7.39 -16.68 -10.85
C GLY A 342 -6.76 -16.78 -9.46
N GLU A 343 -5.50 -17.23 -9.37
CA GLU A 343 -4.76 -17.32 -8.12
C GLU A 343 -4.10 -15.98 -7.77
N MET A 344 -3.80 -15.83 -6.48
CA MET A 344 -3.11 -14.68 -5.92
C MET A 344 -1.61 -14.94 -5.93
N TRP A 345 -0.84 -14.00 -6.47
CA TRP A 345 0.61 -14.10 -6.58
C TRP A 345 1.30 -12.89 -5.96
N VAL A 346 2.36 -13.14 -5.21
CA VAL A 346 3.20 -12.09 -4.62
C VAL A 346 4.53 -12.06 -5.36
N ASN A 347 4.92 -10.88 -5.85
CA ASN A 347 6.29 -10.59 -6.27
C ASN A 347 6.98 -9.81 -5.13
N GLU A 348 7.96 -10.42 -4.49
CA GLU A 348 8.67 -9.84 -3.35
C GLU A 348 10.16 -9.75 -3.62
N TRP A 349 10.79 -8.72 -3.06
CA TRP A 349 12.25 -8.62 -3.03
C TRP A 349 12.78 -9.29 -1.77
N THR A 350 13.64 -10.31 -1.87
CA THR A 350 14.20 -11.07 -0.73
C THR A 350 15.37 -10.38 -0.03
N GLY A 351 15.76 -9.19 -0.49
CA GLY A 351 17.03 -8.54 -0.11
C GLY A 351 18.12 -8.72 -1.16
N SER A 352 18.03 -9.77 -1.98
CA SER A 352 19.01 -10.07 -3.04
C SER A 352 18.40 -10.43 -4.39
N ALA A 353 17.15 -10.91 -4.43
CA ALA A 353 16.47 -11.28 -5.66
C ALA A 353 14.96 -11.01 -5.58
N TRP A 354 14.32 -10.85 -6.74
CA TRP A 354 12.87 -10.87 -6.85
C TRP A 354 12.37 -12.31 -6.95
N THR A 355 11.30 -12.63 -6.24
CA THR A 355 10.69 -13.95 -6.23
C THR A 355 9.19 -13.87 -6.40
N TRP A 356 8.63 -14.76 -7.21
CA TRP A 356 7.20 -14.98 -7.34
C TRP A 356 6.77 -16.13 -6.43
N THR A 357 5.78 -15.89 -5.57
CA THR A 357 5.20 -16.90 -4.68
C THR A 357 3.68 -16.97 -4.89
N ASN A 358 3.18 -18.18 -5.09
CA ASN A 358 1.76 -18.45 -5.23
C ASN A 358 1.11 -18.53 -3.85
N GLN A 359 0.02 -17.80 -3.66
CA GLN A 359 -0.79 -17.83 -2.44
C GLN A 359 -2.09 -18.64 -2.61
N GLY A 360 -2.29 -19.23 -3.79
CA GLY A 360 -3.44 -20.04 -4.13
C GLY A 360 -4.66 -19.22 -4.51
N MET A 361 -5.78 -19.93 -4.67
CA MET A 361 -7.06 -19.34 -5.06
C MET A 361 -7.60 -18.39 -3.99
N VAL A 362 -8.13 -17.25 -4.44
CA VAL A 362 -8.91 -16.37 -3.58
C VAL A 362 -10.16 -17.11 -3.10
N PRO A 363 -10.39 -17.25 -1.78
CA PRO A 363 -11.60 -17.84 -1.24
C PRO A 363 -12.84 -17.12 -1.78
N GLU A 364 -13.90 -17.88 -2.05
CA GLU A 364 -15.18 -17.35 -2.59
C GLU A 364 -15.02 -16.60 -3.93
N GLY A 365 -13.91 -16.81 -4.65
CA GLY A 365 -13.62 -16.27 -5.99
C GLY A 365 -13.31 -14.77 -5.97
N GLY A 366 -12.09 -14.36 -6.35
CA GLY A 366 -11.72 -12.94 -6.41
C GLY A 366 -12.26 -12.25 -7.65
N VAL A 367 -12.83 -11.06 -7.49
CA VAL A 367 -13.38 -10.26 -8.61
C VAL A 367 -12.71 -8.91 -8.80
N GLU A 368 -12.22 -8.29 -7.73
CA GLU A 368 -11.59 -6.96 -7.81
C GLU A 368 -10.81 -6.61 -6.55
N GLY A 369 -9.83 -5.70 -6.69
CA GLY A 369 -9.23 -4.97 -5.58
C GLY A 369 -8.17 -5.77 -4.82
N ILE A 370 -7.03 -5.13 -4.54
CA ILE A 370 -5.97 -5.69 -3.71
C ILE A 370 -5.54 -4.60 -2.75
N GLY A 371 -6.45 -4.15 -1.88
CA GLY A 371 -6.11 -3.13 -0.88
C GLY A 371 -5.02 -3.70 0.01
N VAL A 372 -3.88 -3.03 0.16
CA VAL A 372 -2.74 -3.58 0.90
C VAL A 372 -2.27 -2.66 1.98
N THR A 373 -1.86 -3.24 3.11
CA THR A 373 -1.25 -2.53 4.22
C THR A 373 -0.42 -3.49 5.08
N THR A 374 0.12 -3.04 6.21
CA THR A 374 0.94 -3.86 7.12
C THR A 374 0.29 -3.99 8.49
N ALA A 375 0.42 -5.13 9.16
CA ALA A 375 0.09 -5.25 10.58
C ALA A 375 1.37 -5.51 11.38
N LYS A 376 1.37 -5.16 12.67
CA LYS A 376 2.52 -5.32 13.55
C LYS A 376 2.07 -5.46 15.00
N ASP A 377 2.48 -6.52 15.68
CA ASP A 377 1.99 -6.83 17.03
C ASP A 377 2.70 -6.04 18.15
N SER A 378 3.87 -5.48 17.86
CA SER A 378 4.66 -4.71 18.83
C SER A 378 5.69 -3.83 18.10
N PRO A 379 6.23 -2.78 18.73
CA PRO A 379 7.19 -1.90 18.07
C PRO A 379 8.47 -2.60 17.58
N SER A 380 8.83 -3.75 18.14
CA SER A 380 9.98 -4.57 17.71
C SER A 380 9.62 -5.74 16.78
N ALA A 381 8.35 -6.07 16.58
CA ALA A 381 7.93 -7.15 15.70
C ALA A 381 8.20 -6.82 14.21
N SER A 382 8.25 -7.85 13.37
CA SER A 382 8.22 -7.66 11.92
C SER A 382 6.84 -7.17 11.48
N GLN A 383 6.81 -6.26 10.51
CA GLN A 383 5.58 -5.94 9.80
C GLN A 383 5.16 -7.17 8.98
N ARG A 384 3.85 -7.43 8.94
CA ARG A 384 3.26 -8.51 8.13
C ARG A 384 2.35 -7.89 7.09
N PRO A 385 2.57 -8.16 5.79
CA PRO A 385 1.69 -7.60 4.77
C PRO A 385 0.30 -8.23 4.86
N HIS A 386 -0.72 -7.41 4.61
CA HIS A 386 -2.13 -7.77 4.58
C HIS A 386 -2.71 -7.30 3.25
N ALA A 387 -3.22 -8.23 2.45
CA ALA A 387 -3.86 -7.96 1.17
C ALA A 387 -5.35 -8.33 1.22
N PHE A 388 -6.20 -7.35 0.94
CA PHE A 388 -7.65 -7.47 0.96
C PHE A 388 -8.19 -7.49 -0.47
N ILE A 389 -8.95 -8.55 -0.79
CA ILE A 389 -9.51 -8.81 -2.10
C ILE A 389 -11.03 -8.91 -2.02
N ARG A 390 -11.75 -8.25 -2.92
CA ARG A 390 -13.21 -8.44 -3.02
C ARG A 390 -13.52 -9.81 -3.61
N THR A 391 -14.45 -10.49 -2.94
CA THR A 391 -14.92 -11.80 -3.38
C THR A 391 -16.15 -11.68 -4.29
N SER A 392 -16.44 -12.72 -5.04
CA SER A 392 -17.54 -12.78 -6.00
C SER A 392 -18.90 -12.81 -5.33
N VAL A 393 -18.94 -13.12 -4.04
CA VAL A 393 -20.12 -13.07 -3.17
C VAL A 393 -20.30 -11.70 -2.49
N GLY A 394 -19.52 -10.69 -2.91
CA GLY A 394 -19.62 -9.34 -2.37
C GLY A 394 -18.96 -9.14 -1.00
N GLY A 395 -18.11 -10.08 -0.56
CA GLY A 395 -17.34 -9.98 0.68
C GLY A 395 -15.91 -9.52 0.48
N LEU A 396 -15.09 -9.67 1.52
CA LEU A 396 -13.63 -9.54 1.46
C LEU A 396 -12.95 -10.84 1.88
N ALA A 397 -11.85 -11.17 1.20
CA ALA A 397 -10.88 -12.16 1.64
C ALA A 397 -9.56 -11.46 1.99
N LEU A 398 -8.95 -11.85 3.09
CA LEU A 398 -7.65 -11.38 3.55
C LEU A 398 -6.60 -12.46 3.30
N CYS A 399 -5.59 -12.14 2.51
CA CYS A 399 -4.35 -12.90 2.41
C CYS A 399 -3.27 -12.20 3.26
N TRP A 400 -2.67 -12.92 4.21
CA TRP A 400 -1.73 -12.33 5.16
C TRP A 400 -0.67 -13.33 5.60
N TRP A 401 0.45 -12.81 6.11
CA TRP A 401 1.53 -13.62 6.65
C TRP A 401 1.24 -13.97 8.12
N GLY A 402 1.16 -15.27 8.45
CA GLY A 402 0.78 -15.82 9.76
C GLY A 402 1.80 -15.69 10.88
#